data_AF-A0A919B5A3-F1
#
_entry.id   AF-A0A919B5A3-F1
#
_cell.length_a   1.000
_cell.length_b   1.000
_cell.length_c   1.000
_cell.angle_alpha   90.00
_cell.angle_beta   90.00
_cell.angle_gamma   90.00
#
_symmetry.space_group_name_H-M   'P 1'
#
loop_
_entity.id
_entity.type
_entity.pdbx_description
1 polymer ?
#
loop_
_entity_poly.entity_id
_entity_poly.type
_entity_poly.pdbx_seq_one_letter_code
_entity_poly.pdbx_strand_id
1 'polypeptide(L)'
;MNRDDFGRDVLAPVEILEFSDDLRVPDVQPLQKFLVARLDELIDAAPEGSGAHFTAVRLKDLVRNDALHLADLLGEWEDVVEAGRTHQVGHVQRLRQDVGIWWNRLCATAAHFHGHPDYRPRWRELRFLCLEHAEIIEQVEGGFSRGVYEGGAHP
;
A
#
# COMPACT_ATOMS: atom_id res chain seq x y z
N MET A 1 26.54 -32.44 -12.33
CA MET A 1 25.69 -31.55 -13.13
C MET A 1 24.27 -32.07 -13.01
N ASN A 2 23.45 -31.36 -12.24
CA ASN A 2 21.98 -31.29 -12.30
C ASN A 2 21.57 -30.32 -11.18
N ARG A 3 21.46 -29.05 -11.59
CA ARG A 3 20.84 -27.96 -10.83
C ARG A 3 19.46 -27.84 -11.42
N ASP A 4 18.47 -28.41 -10.76
CA ASP A 4 17.07 -28.08 -10.96
C ASP A 4 16.39 -28.25 -9.61
N ASP A 5 15.36 -27.44 -9.39
CA ASP A 5 14.45 -27.47 -8.23
C ASP A 5 14.76 -26.53 -7.04
N PHE A 6 15.25 -25.31 -7.33
CA PHE A 6 14.76 -24.16 -6.54
C PHE A 6 13.43 -23.74 -7.15
N GLY A 7 12.36 -24.39 -6.68
CA GLY A 7 11.01 -23.93 -6.90
C GLY A 7 10.91 -22.46 -6.52
N ARG A 8 10.85 -21.59 -7.55
CA ARG A 8 10.11 -20.34 -7.44
C ARG A 8 8.67 -20.75 -7.26
N ASP A 9 8.31 -21.10 -6.04
CA ASP A 9 6.94 -21.12 -5.60
C ASP A 9 6.47 -19.68 -5.76
N VAL A 10 5.80 -19.40 -6.89
CA VAL A 10 5.13 -18.13 -7.13
C VAL A 10 3.98 -18.14 -6.14
N LEU A 11 4.29 -17.76 -4.90
CA LEU A 11 3.32 -17.64 -3.81
C LEU A 11 2.12 -16.88 -4.38
N ALA A 12 0.96 -17.54 -4.38
CA ALA A 12 -0.27 -16.92 -4.81
C ALA A 12 -0.39 -15.58 -4.05
N PRO A 13 -0.69 -14.46 -4.74
CA PRO A 13 -0.71 -13.15 -4.10
C PRO A 13 -1.60 -13.23 -2.85
N VAL A 14 -1.05 -12.93 -1.68
CA VAL A 14 -1.79 -12.95 -0.41
C VAL A 14 -3.10 -12.21 -0.63
N GLU A 15 -4.23 -12.87 -0.39
CA GLU A 15 -5.55 -12.36 -0.77
C GLU A 15 -5.83 -10.99 -0.12
N ILE A 16 -5.22 -10.79 1.05
CA ILE A 16 -5.36 -9.62 1.88
C ILE A 16 -3.98 -9.21 2.41
N LEU A 17 -3.54 -8.00 2.07
CA LEU A 17 -2.33 -7.42 2.65
C LEU A 17 -2.69 -6.66 3.94
N GLU A 18 -1.89 -6.89 4.99
CA GLU A 18 -2.06 -6.28 6.31
C GLU A 18 -0.90 -5.35 6.66
N PHE A 19 0.31 -5.71 6.21
CA PHE A 19 1.54 -5.03 6.56
C PHE A 19 2.24 -4.43 5.34
N SER A 20 2.90 -3.27 5.52
CA SER A 20 3.86 -2.75 4.53
C SER A 20 4.94 -3.77 4.20
N ASP A 21 5.40 -4.54 5.19
CA ASP A 21 6.43 -5.56 5.05
C ASP A 21 6.04 -6.71 4.11
N ASP A 22 4.74 -6.91 3.84
CA ASP A 22 4.25 -7.96 2.94
C ASP A 22 4.17 -7.50 1.48
N LEU A 23 4.17 -6.19 1.23
CA LEU A 23 4.00 -5.63 -0.11
C LEU A 23 5.24 -5.92 -0.97
N ARG A 24 5.03 -6.33 -2.22
CA ARG A 24 6.11 -6.64 -3.19
C ARG A 24 5.90 -5.87 -4.49
N VAL A 25 6.96 -5.69 -5.26
CA VAL A 25 6.88 -5.00 -6.58
C VAL A 25 5.75 -5.55 -7.48
N PRO A 26 5.50 -6.87 -7.57
CA PRO A 26 4.39 -7.41 -8.37
C PRO A 26 2.98 -6.98 -7.95
N ASP A 27 2.79 -6.48 -6.72
CA ASP A 27 1.49 -6.02 -6.23
C ASP A 27 1.06 -4.67 -6.81
N VAL A 28 2.04 -3.84 -7.19
CA VAL A 28 1.81 -2.47 -7.67
C VAL A 28 1.23 -2.47 -9.09
N GLN A 29 1.76 -3.30 -9.97
CA GLN A 29 1.43 -3.27 -11.40
C GLN A 29 -0.07 -3.52 -11.68
N PRO A 30 -0.75 -4.50 -11.05
CA PRO A 30 -2.19 -4.70 -11.24
C PRO A 30 -3.03 -3.49 -10.84
N LEU A 31 -2.71 -2.86 -9.71
CA LEU A 31 -3.41 -1.67 -9.21
C LEU A 31 -3.20 -0.47 -10.15
N GLN A 32 -1.96 -0.25 -10.58
CA GLN A 32 -1.62 0.81 -11.53
C GLN A 32 -2.38 0.63 -12.85
N LYS A 33 -2.38 -0.59 -13.42
CA LYS A 33 -3.10 -0.89 -14.67
C LYS A 33 -4.59 -0.64 -14.55
N PHE A 34 -5.20 -1.06 -13.45
CA PHE A 34 -6.61 -0.81 -13.17
C PHE A 34 -6.91 0.69 -13.10
N LEU A 35 -6.17 1.45 -12.30
CA LEU A 35 -6.38 2.89 -12.15
C LEU A 35 -6.18 3.63 -13.48
N VAL A 36 -5.14 3.30 -14.24
CA VAL A 36 -4.90 3.91 -15.56
C VAL A 36 -6.06 3.65 -16.50
N ALA A 37 -6.58 2.42 -16.57
CA ALA A 37 -7.73 2.10 -17.41
C ALA A 37 -8.99 2.89 -17.02
N ARG A 38 -9.29 2.97 -15.72
CA ARG A 38 -10.44 3.74 -15.23
C ARG A 38 -10.30 5.24 -15.48
N LEU A 39 -9.10 5.77 -15.37
CA LEU A 39 -8.83 7.19 -15.66
C LEU A 39 -8.89 7.47 -17.16
N ASP A 40 -8.51 6.52 -18.01
CA ASP A 40 -8.69 6.63 -19.46
C ASP A 40 -10.16 6.69 -19.86
N GLU A 41 -11.01 5.85 -19.26
CA GLU A 41 -12.47 5.93 -19.47
C GLU A 41 -13.04 7.31 -19.09
N LEU A 42 -12.53 7.93 -18.01
CA LEU A 42 -12.95 9.27 -17.61
C LEU A 42 -12.43 10.37 -18.55
N ILE A 43 -11.22 10.21 -19.10
CA ILE A 43 -10.66 11.12 -20.11
C ILE A 43 -11.51 11.06 -21.38
N ASP A 44 -11.80 9.85 -21.86
CA ASP A 44 -12.57 9.62 -23.09
C ASP A 44 -14.03 10.10 -22.98
N ALA A 45 -14.61 10.03 -21.78
CA ALA A 45 -15.97 10.51 -21.52
C ALA A 45 -16.06 12.04 -21.37
N ALA A 46 -14.96 12.74 -21.09
CA ALA A 46 -14.95 14.17 -20.86
C ALA A 46 -14.70 14.96 -22.15
N PRO A 47 -15.41 16.08 -22.40
CA PRO A 47 -15.11 16.93 -23.54
C PRO A 47 -13.66 17.42 -23.51
N GLU A 48 -12.95 17.28 -24.63
CA GLU A 48 -11.56 17.70 -24.75
C GLU A 48 -11.40 19.18 -24.38
N GLY A 49 -10.34 19.49 -23.61
CA GLY A 49 -10.06 20.85 -23.12
C GLY A 49 -10.92 21.30 -21.95
N SER A 50 -11.90 20.51 -21.50
CA SER A 50 -12.65 20.80 -20.27
C SER A 50 -11.79 20.62 -19.01
N GLY A 51 -12.20 21.26 -17.92
CA GLY A 51 -11.56 21.07 -16.61
C GLY A 51 -11.63 19.63 -16.09
N ALA A 52 -12.70 18.89 -16.45
CA ALA A 52 -12.83 17.47 -16.12
C ALA A 52 -11.79 16.63 -16.88
N HIS A 53 -11.65 16.87 -18.18
CA HIS A 53 -10.63 16.24 -19.02
C HIS A 53 -9.21 16.51 -18.46
N PHE A 54 -8.89 17.78 -18.19
CA PHE A 54 -7.58 18.15 -17.62
C PHE A 54 -7.32 17.45 -16.27
N THR A 55 -8.30 17.47 -15.36
CA THR A 55 -8.17 16.81 -14.05
C THR A 55 -7.93 15.31 -14.18
N ALA A 56 -8.66 14.62 -15.06
CA ALA A 56 -8.50 13.19 -15.28
C ALA A 56 -7.11 12.84 -15.86
N VAL A 57 -6.63 13.62 -16.84
CA VAL A 57 -5.25 13.48 -17.38
C VAL A 57 -4.22 13.67 -16.27
N ARG A 58 -4.34 14.73 -15.47
CA ARG A 58 -3.38 15.00 -14.38
C ARG A 58 -3.41 13.93 -13.29
N LEU A 59 -4.58 13.42 -12.95
CA LEU A 59 -4.70 12.33 -11.99
C LEU A 59 -4.07 11.04 -12.52
N LYS A 60 -4.21 10.75 -13.81
CA LYS A 60 -3.55 9.61 -14.46
C LYS A 60 -2.03 9.72 -14.43
N ASP A 61 -1.48 10.90 -14.71
CA ASP A 61 -0.04 11.15 -14.60
C ASP A 61 0.45 10.96 -13.15
N LEU A 62 -0.31 11.47 -12.18
CA LEU A 62 0.00 11.36 -10.77
C LEU A 62 0.02 9.88 -10.32
N VAL A 63 -1.02 9.11 -10.65
CA VAL A 63 -1.08 7.67 -10.34
C VAL A 63 0.11 6.92 -10.93
N ARG A 64 0.52 7.26 -12.16
CA ARG A 64 1.69 6.63 -12.78
C ARG A 64 2.98 6.92 -12.02
N ASN A 65 3.19 8.18 -11.62
CA ASN A 65 4.36 8.59 -10.85
C ASN A 65 4.36 7.98 -9.45
N ASP A 66 3.21 7.99 -8.76
CA ASP A 66 3.05 7.40 -7.43
C ASP A 66 3.34 5.89 -7.47
N ALA A 67 2.86 5.18 -8.50
CA ALA A 67 3.14 3.76 -8.69
C ALA A 67 4.62 3.47 -9.02
N LEU A 68 5.26 4.31 -9.84
CA LEU A 68 6.69 4.18 -10.12
C LEU A 68 7.52 4.37 -8.85
N HIS A 69 7.24 5.44 -8.10
CA HIS A 69 7.95 5.73 -6.87
C HIS A 69 7.76 4.63 -5.81
N LEU A 70 6.54 4.09 -5.67
CA LEU A 70 6.29 2.95 -4.81
C LEU A 70 7.09 1.71 -5.24
N ALA A 71 7.21 1.45 -6.55
CA ALA A 71 8.03 0.34 -7.04
C ALA A 71 9.52 0.52 -6.70
N ASP A 72 10.04 1.75 -6.77
CA ASP A 72 11.43 2.04 -6.36
C ASP A 72 11.65 1.79 -4.87
N LEU A 73 10.72 2.24 -4.01
CA LEU A 73 10.77 2.00 -2.56
C LEU A 73 10.69 0.49 -2.23
N LEU A 74 9.88 -0.26 -2.98
CA LEU A 74 9.78 -1.71 -2.80
C LEU A 74 11.05 -2.43 -3.25
N GLY A 75 11.74 -1.95 -4.29
CA GLY A 75 13.06 -2.45 -4.65
C GLY A 75 14.10 -2.21 -3.55
N GLU A 76 14.11 -1.01 -2.97
CA GLU A 76 14.97 -0.71 -1.82
C GLU A 76 14.62 -1.58 -0.59
N TRP A 77 13.34 -1.87 -0.39
CA TRP A 77 12.88 -2.76 0.68
C TRP A 77 13.34 -4.20 0.47
N GLU A 78 13.26 -4.72 -0.76
CA GLU A 78 13.78 -6.05 -1.13
C GLU A 78 15.28 -6.15 -0.81
N ASP A 79 16.08 -5.13 -1.16
CA ASP A 79 17.52 -5.07 -0.82
C ASP A 79 17.77 -5.09 0.71
N VAL A 80 16.92 -4.42 1.51
CA VAL A 80 17.00 -4.43 2.98
C VAL A 80 16.71 -5.82 3.55
N VAL A 81 15.70 -6.51 3.00
CA VAL A 81 15.32 -7.87 3.41
C VAL A 81 16.42 -8.86 3.06
N GLU A 82 16.94 -8.82 1.82
CA GLU A 82 18.03 -9.69 1.37
C GLU A 82 19.31 -9.50 2.18
N ALA A 83 19.60 -8.26 2.59
CA ALA A 83 20.74 -7.95 3.44
C ALA A 83 20.54 -8.30 4.93
N GLY A 84 19.36 -8.79 5.33
CA GLY A 84 19.04 -9.11 6.73
C GLY A 84 19.02 -7.88 7.66
N ARG A 85 18.70 -6.70 7.12
CA ARG A 85 18.77 -5.41 7.83
C ARG A 85 17.40 -4.90 8.32
N THR A 86 16.38 -5.74 8.32
CA THR A 86 14.98 -5.39 8.65
C THR A 86 14.79 -4.75 10.03
N HIS A 87 15.70 -4.98 10.98
CA HIS A 87 15.66 -4.43 12.33
C HIS A 87 16.48 -3.13 12.52
N GLN A 88 17.11 -2.60 11.46
CA GLN A 88 17.88 -1.36 11.58
C GLN A 88 16.98 -0.18 11.90
N VAL A 89 17.35 0.59 12.93
CA VAL A 89 16.59 1.77 13.33
C VAL A 89 16.81 2.93 12.35
N GLY A 90 15.80 3.80 12.24
CA GLY A 90 15.87 4.98 11.38
C GLY A 90 15.42 4.71 9.96
N HIS A 91 16.37 4.52 9.04
CA HIS A 91 16.10 4.46 7.60
C HIS A 91 15.07 3.38 7.22
N VAL A 92 15.18 2.17 7.79
CA VAL A 92 14.22 1.09 7.49
C VAL A 92 12.81 1.39 7.99
N GLN A 93 12.67 2.05 9.13
CA GLN A 93 11.35 2.45 9.64
C GLN A 93 10.72 3.53 8.77
N ARG A 94 11.52 4.49 8.29
CA ARG A 94 11.06 5.47 7.29
C ARG A 94 10.62 4.75 6.01
N LEU A 95 11.41 3.81 5.50
CA LEU A 95 11.08 3.08 4.28
C LEU A 95 9.74 2.33 4.41
N ARG A 96 9.50 1.62 5.52
CA ARG A 96 8.21 0.95 5.80
C ARG A 96 7.03 1.93 5.80
N GLN A 97 7.22 3.09 6.42
CA GLN A 97 6.21 4.15 6.47
C GLN A 97 5.92 4.70 5.07
N ASP A 98 6.97 5.01 4.30
CA ASP A 98 6.85 5.53 2.95
C ASP A 98 6.14 4.52 2.05
N VAL A 99 6.51 3.23 2.08
CA VAL A 99 5.82 2.14 1.37
C VAL A 99 4.32 2.15 1.70
N GLY A 100 3.97 2.21 2.98
CA GLY A 100 2.57 2.25 3.42
C GLY A 100 1.82 3.50 2.92
N ILE A 101 2.44 4.68 3.00
CA ILE A 101 1.84 5.95 2.56
C ILE A 101 1.52 5.91 1.06
N TRP A 102 2.47 5.48 0.23
CA TRP A 102 2.31 5.48 -1.21
C TRP A 102 1.32 4.42 -1.69
N TRP A 103 1.34 3.23 -1.08
CA TRP A 103 0.32 2.21 -1.33
C TRP A 103 -1.08 2.69 -0.96
N ASN A 104 -1.24 3.27 0.23
CA ASN A 104 -2.54 3.75 0.72
C ASN A 104 -3.11 4.85 -0.17
N ARG A 105 -2.26 5.74 -0.72
CA ARG A 105 -2.69 6.76 -1.66
C ARG A 105 -3.27 6.19 -2.96
N LEU A 106 -2.65 5.15 -3.51
CA LEU A 106 -3.18 4.44 -4.68
C LEU A 106 -4.48 3.71 -4.35
N CYS A 107 -4.55 3.05 -3.18
CA CYS A 107 -5.76 2.36 -2.73
C CYS A 107 -6.94 3.32 -2.48
N ALA A 108 -6.70 4.48 -1.88
CA ALA A 108 -7.70 5.52 -1.69
C ALA A 108 -8.26 6.00 -3.04
N THR A 109 -7.40 6.14 -4.05
CA THR A 109 -7.84 6.47 -5.42
C THR A 109 -8.67 5.34 -6.01
N ALA A 110 -8.26 4.08 -5.82
CA ALA A 110 -8.99 2.91 -6.33
C ALA A 110 -10.34 2.68 -5.65
N ALA A 111 -10.49 3.09 -4.39
CA ALA A 111 -11.74 2.98 -3.65
C ALA A 111 -12.90 3.73 -4.32
N HIS A 112 -12.63 4.80 -5.09
CA HIS A 112 -13.64 5.48 -5.89
C HIS A 112 -14.25 4.60 -7.00
N PHE A 113 -13.61 3.47 -7.32
CA PHE A 113 -14.06 2.51 -8.32
C PHE A 113 -14.47 1.16 -7.70
N HIS A 114 -14.81 1.12 -6.40
CA HIS A 114 -15.14 -0.11 -5.68
C HIS A 114 -16.31 -0.91 -6.30
N GLY A 115 -17.19 -0.24 -7.06
CA GLY A 115 -18.31 -0.87 -7.77
C GLY A 115 -17.95 -1.47 -9.13
N HIS A 116 -16.71 -1.29 -9.60
CA HIS A 116 -16.26 -1.80 -10.88
C HIS A 116 -15.98 -3.32 -10.80
N PRO A 117 -16.38 -4.15 -11.78
CA PRO A 117 -16.19 -5.60 -11.74
C PRO A 117 -14.72 -6.05 -11.61
N ASP A 118 -13.80 -5.29 -12.20
CA ASP A 118 -12.35 -5.55 -12.08
C ASP A 118 -11.72 -5.07 -10.77
N TYR A 119 -12.48 -4.38 -9.91
CA TYR A 119 -11.96 -3.95 -8.61
C TYR A 119 -11.64 -5.17 -7.75
N ARG A 120 -10.44 -5.17 -7.14
CA ARG A 120 -10.00 -6.27 -6.29
C ARG A 120 -10.04 -5.85 -4.81
N PRO A 121 -10.70 -6.62 -3.92
CA PRO A 121 -10.75 -6.34 -2.48
C PRO A 121 -9.39 -6.21 -1.79
N ARG A 122 -8.33 -6.80 -2.38
CA ARG A 122 -6.95 -6.67 -1.91
C ARG A 122 -6.42 -5.23 -1.94
N TRP A 123 -6.98 -4.34 -2.78
CA TRP A 123 -6.56 -2.95 -2.92
C TRP A 123 -7.17 -2.09 -1.82
N ARG A 124 -6.68 -2.33 -0.60
CA ARG A 124 -7.10 -1.66 0.62
C ARG A 124 -5.90 -1.02 1.30
N GLU A 125 -6.19 0.00 2.09
CA GLU A 125 -5.17 0.67 2.90
C GLU A 125 -4.57 -0.30 3.93
N LEU A 126 -3.25 -0.25 4.06
CA LEU A 126 -2.48 -0.94 5.07
C LEU A 126 -2.57 -0.14 6.36
N ARG A 127 -3.06 -0.81 7.41
CA ARG A 127 -3.19 -0.22 8.74
C ARG A 127 -1.87 -0.26 9.50
N PHE A 128 -1.04 -1.25 9.21
CA PHE A 128 0.14 -1.56 10.01
C PHE A 128 1.38 -1.64 9.13
N LEU A 129 2.54 -1.29 9.71
CA LEU A 129 3.81 -1.35 9.01
C LEU A 129 4.37 -2.78 8.99
N CYS A 130 4.32 -3.43 10.14
CA CYS A 130 4.77 -4.81 10.40
C CYS A 130 3.98 -5.39 11.58
N LEU A 131 4.23 -6.65 11.93
CA LEU A 131 3.56 -7.33 13.04
C LEU A 131 3.81 -6.62 14.38
N GLU A 132 5.07 -6.25 14.67
CA GLU A 132 5.43 -5.56 15.91
C GLU A 132 4.72 -4.21 16.03
N HIS A 133 4.51 -3.51 14.90
CA HIS A 133 3.74 -2.28 14.89
C HIS A 133 2.27 -2.53 15.20
N ALA A 134 1.67 -3.61 14.67
CA ALA A 134 0.30 -3.98 15.01
C ALA A 134 0.13 -4.27 16.50
N GLU A 135 1.04 -5.04 17.09
CA GLU A 135 1.04 -5.34 18.53
C GLU A 135 1.11 -4.07 19.39
N ILE A 136 1.96 -3.09 19.01
CA ILE A 136 2.06 -1.80 19.71
C ILE A 136 0.75 -1.03 19.62
N ILE A 137 0.15 -0.93 18.42
CA ILE A 137 -1.12 -0.20 18.22
C ILE A 137 -2.25 -0.86 19.03
N GLU A 138 -2.36 -2.18 19.02
CA GLU A 138 -3.37 -2.91 19.80
C GLU A 138 -3.22 -2.70 21.31
N GLN A 139 -1.98 -2.67 21.82
CA GLN A 139 -1.73 -2.38 23.23
C GLN A 139 -2.11 -0.95 23.60
N VAL A 140 -1.84 0.02 22.72
CA VAL A 140 -2.20 1.42 22.94
C VAL A 140 -3.73 1.57 22.90
N GLU A 141 -4.40 1.09 21.86
CA GLU A 141 -5.86 1.17 21.71
C GLU A 141 -6.61 0.39 22.80
N GLY A 142 -6.10 -0.79 23.18
CA GLY A 142 -6.61 -1.60 24.29
C GLY A 142 -6.34 -0.96 25.66
N GLY A 143 -5.23 -0.25 25.83
CA GLY A 143 -4.87 0.50 27.04
C GLY A 143 -5.74 1.73 27.27
N PHE A 144 -6.08 2.47 26.21
CA PHE A 144 -7.03 3.59 26.29
C PHE A 144 -8.45 3.14 26.67
N SER A 145 -8.85 1.94 26.27
CA SER A 145 -10.13 1.35 26.68
C SER A 145 -10.15 0.89 28.14
N ARG A 146 -8.99 0.77 28.79
CA ARG A 146 -8.84 0.20 30.14
C ARG A 146 -8.41 1.19 31.22
N GLY A 147 -8.29 2.49 30.94
CA GLY A 147 -7.75 3.42 31.93
C GLY A 147 -7.99 4.91 31.69
N VAL A 148 -9.24 5.39 31.71
CA VAL A 148 -9.54 6.83 31.92
C VAL A 148 -10.74 7.11 32.85
N TYR A 149 -11.48 6.10 33.33
CA TYR A 149 -12.62 6.32 34.26
C TYR A 149 -12.66 5.36 35.47
N GLU A 150 -11.51 4.96 36.01
CA GLU A 150 -11.46 4.35 37.35
C GLU A 150 -10.38 5.05 38.17
N GLY A 151 -10.77 6.14 38.83
CA GLY A 151 -9.85 6.93 39.67
C GLY A 151 -10.50 8.20 40.17
N GLY A 152 -11.59 8.05 40.93
CA GLY A 152 -12.16 9.16 41.68
C GLY A 152 -11.20 9.71 42.74
N ALA A 153 -11.51 10.94 43.15
CA ALA A 153 -11.03 11.68 44.32
C ALA A 153 -9.67 12.40 44.21
N HIS A 154 -9.77 13.70 43.89
CA HIS A 154 -8.94 14.74 44.51
C HIS A 154 -9.12 14.68 46.05
N PRO A 155 -8.01 14.68 46.79
CA PRO A 155 -7.71 15.78 47.70
C PRO A 155 -6.37 16.45 47.39
#